data_AF-A0A4U6LE70-F1
#
_entry.id   AF-A0A4U6LE70-F1
#
_cell.length_a   1.000
_cell.length_b   1.000
_cell.length_c   1.000
_cell.angle_alpha   90.00
_cell.angle_beta   90.00
_cell.angle_gamma   90.00
#
_symmetry.space_group_name_H-M   'P 1'
#
loop_
_entity.id
_entity.type
_entity.pdbx_description
1 polymer ?
#
loop_
_entity_poly.entity_id
_entity_poly.type
_entity_poly.pdbx_seq_one_letter_code
_entity_poly.pdbx_strand_id
1 'polypeptide(L)'
;SETRLYKSRRAQLADSMVELQDALVSVNKELAITQRLEKSGAASHVEVLRLQRQKSDLGLKITDLRSQYYVQAREALSKANAEVDMLAAILKGR
;
A
#
# COMPACT_ATOMS: atom_id res chain seq x y z
N SER A 1 2.21 22.95 -8.24
CA SER A 1 1.33 23.36 -7.15
C SER A 1 1.14 22.19 -6.21
N GLU A 2 1.05 22.46 -4.91
CA GLU A 2 0.86 21.45 -3.85
C GLU A 2 -0.34 20.52 -4.15
N THR A 3 -1.43 21.09 -4.65
CA THR A 3 -2.62 20.34 -5.08
C THR A 3 -2.34 19.31 -6.18
N ARG A 4 -1.45 19.59 -7.14
CA ARG A 4 -1.09 18.62 -8.19
C ARG A 4 -0.25 17.48 -7.61
N LEU A 5 0.70 17.79 -6.73
CA LEU A 5 1.53 16.79 -6.06
C LEU A 5 0.70 15.85 -5.19
N TYR A 6 -0.23 16.42 -4.40
CA TYR A 6 -1.19 15.64 -3.61
C TYR A 6 -2.01 14.68 -4.47
N LYS A 7 -2.60 15.17 -5.58
CA LYS A 7 -3.38 14.33 -6.50
C LYS A 7 -2.54 13.21 -7.10
N SER A 8 -1.30 13.51 -7.50
CA SER A 8 -0.36 12.52 -8.05
C SER A 8 -0.02 11.42 -7.03
N ARG A 9 0.31 11.79 -5.79
CA ARG A 9 0.62 10.81 -4.73
C ARG A 9 -0.58 9.92 -4.40
N ARG A 10 -1.78 10.51 -4.36
CA ARG A 10 -3.01 9.74 -4.12
C ARG A 10 -3.33 8.77 -5.24
N ALA A 11 -3.11 9.18 -6.49
CA ALA A 11 -3.27 8.30 -7.66
C ALA A 11 -2.28 7.14 -7.59
N GLN A 12 -1.00 7.44 -7.38
CA GLN A 12 0.04 6.41 -7.27
C GLN A 12 -0.25 5.40 -6.15
N LEU A 13 -0.69 5.87 -4.97
CA LEU A 13 -1.12 4.98 -3.90
C LEU A 13 -2.26 4.06 -4.36
N ALA A 14 -3.28 4.64 -5.00
CA ALA A 14 -4.45 3.88 -5.44
C ALA A 14 -4.06 2.81 -6.46
N ASP A 15 -3.24 3.17 -7.46
CA ASP A 15 -2.78 2.25 -8.50
C ASP A 15 -1.98 1.09 -7.90
N SER A 16 -0.96 1.37 -7.07
CA SER A 16 -0.18 0.32 -6.40
C SER A 16 -1.03 -0.53 -5.45
N MET A 17 -2.04 0.06 -4.82
CA MET A 17 -2.95 -0.67 -3.94
C MET A 17 -3.85 -1.64 -4.73
N VAL A 18 -4.34 -1.23 -5.90
CA VAL A 18 -5.11 -2.12 -6.79
C VAL A 18 -4.26 -3.30 -7.24
N GLU A 19 -3.03 -3.05 -7.72
CA GLU A 19 -2.12 -4.11 -8.18
C GLU A 19 -1.82 -5.15 -7.08
N LEU A 20 -1.53 -4.70 -5.87
CA LEU A 20 -1.27 -5.59 -4.74
C LEU A 20 -2.51 -6.40 -4.33
N GLN A 21 -3.71 -5.81 -4.43
CA GLN A 21 -4.97 -6.49 -4.15
C GLN A 21 -5.28 -7.56 -5.20
N ASP A 22 -5.08 -7.25 -6.48
CA ASP A 22 -5.27 -8.20 -7.57
C ASP A 22 -4.29 -9.38 -7.47
N ALA A 23 -3.03 -9.11 -7.13
CA ALA A 23 -2.05 -10.15 -6.83
C ALA A 23 -2.50 -11.03 -5.65
N LEU A 24 -3.01 -10.42 -4.57
CA LEU A 24 -3.51 -11.14 -3.41
C LEU A 24 -4.72 -12.01 -3.74
N VAL A 25 -5.67 -11.51 -4.53
CA VAL A 25 -6.81 -12.28 -5.03
C VAL A 25 -6.33 -13.49 -5.85
N SER A 26 -5.34 -13.28 -6.73
CA SER A 26 -4.78 -14.35 -7.57
C SER A 26 -4.13 -15.44 -6.74
N VAL A 27 -3.28 -15.08 -5.77
CA VAL A 27 -2.63 -16.04 -4.85
C VAL A 27 -3.66 -16.77 -3.99
N ASN A 28 -4.73 -16.11 -3.54
CA ASN A 28 -5.79 -16.79 -2.78
C ASN A 28 -6.53 -17.83 -3.64
N LYS A 29 -6.79 -17.53 -4.91
CA LYS A 29 -7.41 -18.49 -5.85
C LYS A 29 -6.49 -19.69 -6.07
N GLU A 30 -5.21 -19.45 -6.31
CA GLU A 30 -4.20 -20.51 -6.49
C GLU A 30 -4.09 -21.38 -5.24
N LEU A 31 -3.98 -20.76 -4.07
CA LEU A 31 -3.94 -21.46 -2.77
C LEU A 31 -5.17 -22.37 -2.59
N ALA A 32 -6.37 -21.89 -2.91
CA ALA A 32 -7.60 -22.68 -2.80
C ALA A 32 -7.64 -23.88 -3.76
N ILE A 33 -7.03 -23.76 -4.95
CA ILE A 33 -6.88 -24.89 -5.89
C ILE A 33 -5.84 -25.87 -5.35
N THR A 34 -4.66 -25.40 -4.98
CA THR A 34 -3.56 -26.23 -4.47
C THR A 34 -3.95 -26.99 -3.20
N GLN A 35 -4.69 -26.37 -2.28
CA GLN A 35 -5.21 -27.04 -1.09
C GLN A 35 -6.19 -28.18 -1.41
N ARG A 36 -6.96 -28.08 -2.50
CA ARG A 36 -7.82 -29.18 -2.95
C ARG A 36 -7.01 -30.31 -3.58
N LEU A 37 -6.01 -29.97 -4.38
CA LEU A 37 -5.10 -30.94 -5.00
C LEU A 37 -4.24 -31.67 -3.97
N GLU A 38 -3.78 -30.99 -2.92
CA GLU A 38 -3.03 -31.59 -1.82
C GLU A 38 -3.87 -32.69 -1.13
N LYS A 39 -5.14 -32.41 -0.85
CA LYS A 39 -6.06 -33.39 -0.25
C LYS A 39 -6.26 -34.63 -1.10
N SER A 40 -6.15 -34.51 -2.43
CA SER A 40 -6.21 -35.65 -3.36
C SER A 40 -4.84 -36.25 -3.67
N GLY A 41 -3.76 -35.77 -3.04
CA GLY A 41 -2.38 -36.21 -3.30
C GLY A 41 -1.76 -35.69 -4.60
N ALA A 42 -2.47 -34.80 -5.31
CA ALA A 42 -2.05 -34.25 -6.60
C ALA A 42 -1.18 -32.98 -6.49
N ALA A 43 -0.97 -32.46 -5.27
CA ALA A 43 -0.05 -31.36 -4.99
C ALA A 43 0.70 -31.59 -3.67
N SER A 44 1.88 -30.97 -3.53
CA SER A 44 2.70 -31.06 -2.33
C SER A 44 2.26 -30.07 -1.25
N HIS A 45 2.33 -30.48 0.02
CA HIS A 45 2.15 -29.58 1.16
C HIS A 45 3.12 -28.39 1.15
N VAL A 46 4.33 -28.58 0.61
CA VAL A 46 5.32 -27.50 0.47
C VAL A 46 4.82 -26.38 -0.45
N GLU A 47 4.03 -26.71 -1.48
CA GLU A 47 3.47 -25.72 -2.38
C GLU A 47 2.37 -24.89 -1.70
N VAL A 48 1.56 -25.51 -0.84
CA VAL A 48 0.60 -24.80 0.02
C VAL A 48 1.33 -23.81 0.93
N LEU A 49 2.41 -24.24 1.59
CA LEU A 49 3.21 -23.36 2.46
C LEU A 49 3.85 -22.19 1.68
N ARG A 50 4.33 -22.44 0.46
CA ARG A 50 4.87 -21.39 -0.43
C ARG A 50 3.81 -20.33 -0.73
N LEU A 51 2.61 -20.75 -1.13
CA LEU A 51 1.50 -19.85 -1.45
C LEU A 51 0.99 -19.07 -0.22
N GLN A 52 0.96 -19.71 0.95
CA GLN A 52 0.65 -19.03 2.21
C GLN A 52 1.67 -17.95 2.55
N ARG A 53 2.97 -18.21 2.36
CA ARG A 53 4.02 -17.20 2.55
C ARG A 53 3.84 -16.03 1.58
N GLN A 54 3.61 -16.32 0.30
CA GLN A 54 3.38 -15.29 -0.72
C GLN A 54 2.16 -14.41 -0.39
N LYS A 55 1.07 -15.02 0.11
CA LYS A 55 -0.10 -14.30 0.62
C LYS A 55 0.27 -13.36 1.77
N SER A 56 1.02 -13.84 2.75
CA SER A 56 1.47 -13.04 3.90
C SER A 56 2.37 -11.87 3.47
N ASP A 57 3.31 -12.12 2.56
CA ASP A 57 4.21 -11.09 2.03
C ASP A 57 3.45 -9.99 1.29
N LEU A 58 2.41 -10.35 0.50
CA LEU A 58 1.52 -9.39 -0.13
C LEU A 58 0.74 -8.59 0.92
N GLY A 59 0.21 -9.23 1.96
CA GLY A 59 -0.48 -8.54 3.06
C GLY A 59 0.42 -7.54 3.80
N LEU A 60 1.69 -7.88 4.01
CA LEU A 60 2.68 -6.99 4.60
C LEU A 60 2.95 -5.79 3.69
N LYS A 61 3.17 -6.00 2.38
CA LYS A 61 3.36 -4.92 1.40
C LYS A 61 2.19 -3.93 1.36
N ILE A 62 0.97 -4.44 1.44
CA ILE A 62 -0.25 -3.61 1.50
C ILE A 62 -0.24 -2.71 2.75
N THR A 63 0.10 -3.29 3.90
CA THR A 63 0.13 -2.58 5.18
C THR A 63 1.23 -1.52 5.18
N ASP A 64 2.41 -1.85 4.67
CA ASP A 64 3.55 -0.95 4.54
C ASP A 64 3.22 0.23 3.60
N LEU A 65 2.68 -0.04 2.42
CA LEU A 65 2.28 1.00 1.45
C LEU A 65 1.30 2.03 2.07
N ARG A 66 0.30 1.55 2.83
CA ARG A 66 -0.65 2.42 3.54
C ARG A 66 0.04 3.25 4.62
N SER A 67 0.95 2.64 5.36
CA SER A 67 1.66 3.28 6.46
C SER A 67 2.60 4.38 5.94
N GLN A 68 3.35 4.09 4.88
CA GLN A 68 4.23 5.06 4.21
C GLN A 68 3.45 6.26 3.68
N TYR A 69 2.32 6.04 3.02
CA TYR A 69 1.48 7.14 2.56
C TYR A 69 1.00 8.02 3.72
N TYR A 70 0.61 7.42 4.85
CA TYR A 70 0.16 8.16 6.01
C TYR A 70 1.24 9.05 6.61
N VAL A 71 2.47 8.52 6.72
CA VAL A 71 3.65 9.28 7.19
C VAL A 71 3.93 10.44 6.24
N GLN A 72 4.04 10.18 4.94
CA GLN A 72 4.31 11.21 3.93
C GLN A 72 3.24 12.30 3.88
N ALA A 73 1.96 11.93 4.05
CA ALA A 73 0.86 12.88 4.09
C ALA A 73 0.94 13.80 5.31
N ARG A 74 1.29 13.27 6.49
CA ARG A 74 1.48 14.05 7.71
C ARG A 74 2.67 15.01 7.59
N GLU A 75 3.78 14.54 7.04
CA GLU A 75 4.97 15.37 6.81
C GLU A 75 4.67 16.52 5.84
N ALA A 76 3.98 16.24 4.74
CA ALA A 76 3.58 17.27 3.77
C ALA A 76 2.65 18.33 4.40
N LEU A 77 1.67 17.88 5.22
CA LEU A 77 0.78 18.80 5.93
C LEU A 77 1.54 19.68 6.93
N SER A 78 2.45 19.10 7.71
CA SER A 78 3.28 19.84 8.65
C SER A 78 4.11 20.92 7.95
N LYS A 79 4.72 20.58 6.81
CA LYS A 79 5.49 21.52 6.01
C LYS A 79 4.62 22.64 5.44
N ALA A 80 3.46 22.31 4.87
CA ALA A 80 2.52 23.30 4.32
C ALA A 80 2.03 24.27 5.40
N ASN A 81 1.73 23.78 6.62
CA ASN A 81 1.34 24.63 7.74
C ASN A 81 2.46 25.58 8.15
N ALA A 82 3.71 25.10 8.24
CA ALA A 82 4.86 25.94 8.56
C ALA A 82 5.09 27.04 7.51
N GLU A 83 4.90 26.74 6.22
CA GLU A 83 4.97 27.74 5.14
C GLU A 83 3.87 28.81 5.28
N VAL A 84 2.64 28.40 5.62
CA VAL A 84 1.53 29.33 5.87
C VAL A 84 1.82 30.24 7.07
N ASP A 85 2.30 29.68 8.18
CA ASP A 85 2.62 30.44 9.39
C ASP A 85 3.73 31.46 9.14
N MET A 86 4.78 31.08 8.40
CA MET A 86 5.86 31.98 8.00
C MET A 86 5.33 33.13 7.12
N LEU A 87 4.52 32.82 6.11
CA LEU A 87 3.94 33.85 5.23
C LEU A 87 3.01 34.80 6.00
N ALA A 88 2.21 34.27 6.94
CA ALA A 88 1.34 35.07 7.80
C ALA A 88 2.13 36.00 8.73
N ALA A 89 3.26 35.54 9.27
CA ALA A 89 4.14 36.36 10.10
C ALA A 89 4.76 37.52 9.30
N ILE A 90 5.22 37.26 8.07
CA ILE A 90 5.74 38.30 7.16
C ILE A 90 4.66 39.34 6.84
N LEU A 91 3.42 38.90 6.59
CA LEU A 91 2.29 39.79 6.31
C LEU A 91 1.88 40.64 7.51
N LYS A 92 1.96 40.12 8.74
CA LYS A 92 1.64 40.86 9.97
C LYS A 92 2.75 41.82 10.42
N GLY A 93 3.99 41.59 10.01
CA GLY A 93 5.14 42.45 10.32
C GLY A 93 5.30 43.65 9.38
N ARG A 94 4.46 43.77 8.35
CA ARG A 94 4.37 44.91 7.43
C ARG A 94 3.11 45.72 7.71
#